data_AF-A0A2R4XJC4-F1
#
_entry.id   AF-A0A2R4XJC4-F1
#
_cell.length_a   1.000
_cell.length_b   1.000
_cell.length_c   1.000
_cell.angle_alpha   90.00
_cell.angle_beta   90.00
_cell.angle_gamma   90.00
#
_symmetry.space_group_name_H-M   'P 1'
#
loop_
_entity.id
_entity.type
_entity.pdbx_description
1 polymer ?
#
loop_
_entity_poly.entity_id
_entity_poly.type
_entity_poly.pdbx_seq_one_letter_code
_entity_poly.pdbx_strand_id
1 'polypeptide(L)'
;MIKTAKYRPEFPARGFDTLETAQQWSAAFVRWYNHEHRHSGIQHVTPDQRHRGEDIKILDARHALYQQQKRKNPARWSGQTRNWSPVGAVTLNPEQEAAVKAEIQIKDKKGFVA
;
A
#
# COMPACT_ATOMS: atom_id res chain seq x y z
N MET A 1 -4.22 11.76 -9.40
CA MET A 1 -4.51 12.33 -8.06
C MET A 1 -5.07 11.21 -7.17
N ILE A 2 -4.58 11.04 -5.94
CA ILE A 2 -5.02 9.99 -5.02
C ILE A 2 -6.46 10.29 -4.58
N LYS A 3 -7.42 9.37 -4.79
CA LYS A 3 -8.84 9.57 -4.40
C LYS A 3 -8.98 10.02 -2.93
N THR A 4 -8.11 9.55 -2.05
CA THR A 4 -8.09 9.85 -0.60
C THR A 4 -8.00 11.34 -0.27
N ALA A 5 -7.40 12.17 -1.13
CA ALA A 5 -7.29 13.61 -0.90
C ALA A 5 -8.66 14.31 -0.82
N LYS A 6 -9.58 13.96 -1.73
CA LYS A 6 -10.91 14.59 -1.84
C LYS A 6 -11.83 14.26 -0.66
N TYR A 7 -11.61 13.12 0.01
CA TYR A 7 -12.47 12.63 1.09
C TYR A 7 -11.96 13.00 2.48
N ARG A 8 -10.91 13.82 2.57
CA ARG A 8 -10.34 14.26 3.83
C ARG A 8 -11.15 15.45 4.37
N PRO A 9 -11.55 15.48 5.66
CA PRO A 9 -12.42 16.54 6.21
C PRO A 9 -11.92 17.97 6.03
N GLU A 10 -10.60 18.19 6.12
CA GLU A 10 -10.00 19.52 5.89
C GLU A 10 -9.70 19.80 4.41
N PHE A 11 -10.15 18.96 3.46
CA PHE A 11 -10.11 19.35 2.05
C PHE A 11 -11.12 20.48 1.83
N PRO A 12 -10.72 21.64 1.30
CA PRO A 12 -11.62 22.77 1.20
C PRO A 12 -12.68 22.53 0.13
N ALA A 13 -13.96 22.61 0.52
CA ALA A 13 -15.09 22.36 -0.38
C ALA A 13 -15.16 23.35 -1.56
N ARG A 14 -14.68 24.60 -1.36
CA ARG A 14 -14.63 25.66 -2.38
C ARG A 14 -13.27 25.78 -3.10
N GLY A 15 -12.33 24.87 -2.81
CA GLY A 15 -10.95 24.99 -3.30
C GLY A 15 -10.08 25.90 -2.44
N PHE A 16 -8.88 26.21 -2.92
CA PHE A 16 -7.90 27.04 -2.22
C PHE A 16 -7.96 28.49 -2.71
N ASP A 17 -7.90 29.45 -1.80
CA ASP A 17 -7.93 30.88 -2.13
C ASP A 17 -6.61 31.36 -2.75
N THR A 18 -5.49 30.72 -2.40
CA THR A 18 -4.15 31.08 -2.88
C THR A 18 -3.32 29.84 -3.19
N LEU A 19 -2.28 30.02 -4.01
CA LEU A 19 -1.29 28.96 -4.27
C LEU A 19 -0.60 28.51 -2.98
N GLU A 20 -0.27 29.44 -2.10
CA GLU A 20 0.40 29.17 -0.83
C GLU A 20 -0.46 28.26 0.08
N THR A 21 -1.75 28.55 0.23
CA THR A 21 -2.65 27.72 1.04
C THR A 21 -2.81 26.31 0.45
N ALA A 22 -2.83 26.20 -0.88
CA ALA A 22 -2.84 24.90 -1.57
C ALA A 22 -1.57 24.08 -1.29
N GLN A 23 -0.40 24.73 -1.33
CA GLN A 23 0.89 24.09 -1.07
C GLN A 23 1.01 23.62 0.38
N GLN A 24 0.65 24.48 1.34
CA GLN A 24 0.67 24.15 2.77
C GLN A 24 -0.25 22.96 3.08
N TRP A 25 -1.47 22.98 2.53
CA TRP A 25 -2.40 21.87 2.69
C TRP A 25 -1.87 20.58 2.06
N SER A 26 -1.30 20.66 0.84
CA SER A 26 -0.75 19.51 0.14
C SER A 26 0.41 18.88 0.93
N ALA A 27 1.32 19.69 1.46
CA ALA A 27 2.43 19.23 2.29
C ALA A 27 1.92 18.53 3.57
N ALA A 28 0.93 19.12 4.25
CA ALA A 28 0.30 18.50 5.41
C ALA A 28 -0.39 17.18 5.05
N PHE A 29 -1.10 17.13 3.92
CA PHE A 29 -1.76 15.93 3.43
C PHE A 29 -0.76 14.80 3.12
N VAL A 30 0.33 15.10 2.42
CA VAL A 30 1.36 14.09 2.07
C VAL A 30 2.01 13.54 3.34
N ARG A 31 2.35 14.40 4.30
CA ARG A 31 2.93 13.97 5.59
C ARG A 31 1.98 13.02 6.31
N TRP A 32 0.71 13.41 6.44
CA TRP A 32 -0.31 12.58 7.06
C TRP A 32 -0.51 11.25 6.31
N TYR A 33 -0.62 11.31 4.98
CA TYR A 33 -0.86 10.13 4.14
C TYR A 33 0.27 9.11 4.29
N ASN A 34 1.52 9.56 4.36
CA ASN A 34 2.67 8.68 4.47
C ASN A 34 2.86 8.12 5.89
N HIS A 35 2.68 8.94 6.93
CA HIS A 35 3.10 8.57 8.30
C HIS A 35 1.95 8.21 9.25
N GLU A 36 0.71 8.61 8.96
CA GLU A 36 -0.42 8.44 9.86
C GLU A 36 -1.55 7.60 9.24
N HIS A 37 -1.79 7.76 7.94
CA HIS A 37 -2.86 7.06 7.24
C HIS A 37 -2.59 5.57 7.09
N ARG A 38 -3.42 4.74 7.73
CA ARG A 38 -3.37 3.27 7.62
C ARG A 38 -4.14 2.79 6.40
N HIS A 39 -3.41 2.50 5.33
CA HIS A 39 -3.97 2.26 4.01
C HIS A 39 -4.50 0.82 3.86
N SER A 40 -5.78 0.66 3.53
CA SER A 40 -6.45 -0.65 3.46
C SER A 40 -5.84 -1.59 2.43
N GLY A 41 -5.39 -1.07 1.29
CA GLY A 41 -4.73 -1.84 0.23
C GLY A 41 -3.38 -2.44 0.62
N ILE A 42 -2.81 -2.05 1.75
CA ILE A 42 -1.56 -2.61 2.31
C ILE A 42 -1.78 -3.12 3.74
N GLN A 43 -2.97 -3.67 4.01
CA GLN A 43 -3.33 -4.26 5.30
C GLN A 43 -3.21 -3.29 6.49
N HIS A 44 -3.61 -2.03 6.29
CA HIS A 44 -3.66 -1.01 7.34
C HIS A 44 -2.31 -0.75 8.04
N VAL A 45 -1.20 -0.84 7.32
CA VAL A 45 0.06 -0.19 7.68
C VAL A 45 0.12 1.18 7.00
N THR A 46 1.02 2.05 7.45
CA THR A 46 1.24 3.32 6.76
C THR A 46 2.12 3.11 5.52
N PRO A 47 1.97 3.92 4.47
CA PRO A 47 2.84 3.83 3.30
C PRO A 47 4.33 3.87 3.65
N ASP A 48 4.71 4.71 4.61
CA ASP A 48 6.08 4.83 5.12
C ASP A 48 6.58 3.57 5.83
N GLN A 49 5.76 2.94 6.69
CA GLN A 49 6.09 1.66 7.33
C GLN A 49 6.34 0.56 6.30
N ARG A 50 5.49 0.49 5.27
CA ARG A 50 5.70 -0.45 4.17
C ARG A 50 6.95 -0.13 3.37
N HIS A 51 7.20 1.15 3.10
CA HIS A 51 8.41 1.57 2.37
C HIS A 51 9.69 1.14 3.08
N ARG A 52 9.71 1.19 4.43
CA ARG A 52 10.82 0.69 5.25
C ARG A 52 10.81 -0.84 5.48
N GLY A 53 9.83 -1.57 4.96
CA GLY A 53 9.68 -3.02 5.18
C GLY A 53 9.28 -3.42 6.62
N GLU A 54 8.79 -2.47 7.41
CA GLU A 54 8.31 -2.71 8.78
C GLU A 54 6.96 -3.44 8.81
N ASP A 55 6.25 -3.43 7.68
CA ASP A 55 4.93 -4.03 7.53
C ASP A 55 4.91 -5.51 7.91
N ILE A 56 5.95 -6.27 7.56
CA ILE A 56 6.07 -7.70 7.91
C ILE A 56 5.92 -7.90 9.43
N LYS A 57 6.77 -7.23 10.23
CA LYS A 57 6.76 -7.37 11.70
C LYS A 57 5.46 -6.89 12.32
N ILE A 58 4.90 -5.78 11.81
CA ILE A 58 3.65 -5.21 12.31
C ILE A 58 2.48 -6.17 12.06
N LEU A 59 2.44 -6.75 10.86
CA LEU A 59 1.37 -7.62 10.42
C LEU A 59 1.41 -8.98 11.12
N ASP A 60 2.60 -9.55 11.33
CA ASP A 60 2.78 -10.78 12.11
C ASP A 60 2.29 -10.62 13.55
N ALA A 61 2.66 -9.50 14.20
CA ALA A 61 2.20 -9.20 15.55
C ALA A 61 0.67 -9.05 15.63
N ARG A 62 0.04 -8.40 14.64
CA ARG A 62 -1.43 -8.30 14.54
C ARG A 62 -2.09 -9.65 14.32
N HIS A 63 -1.50 -10.50 13.48
CA HIS A 63 -2.00 -11.84 13.24
C HIS A 63 -2.02 -12.66 14.54
N ALA A 64 -0.90 -12.69 15.25
CA ALA A 64 -0.78 -13.40 16.53
C ALA A 64 -1.81 -12.91 17.56
N LEU A 65 -1.97 -11.59 17.69
CA LEU A 65 -2.96 -11.00 18.59
C LEU A 65 -4.38 -11.43 18.22
N TYR A 66 -4.76 -11.34 16.94
CA TYR A 66 -6.10 -11.71 16.48
C TYR A 66 -6.39 -13.19 16.74
N GLN A 67 -5.43 -14.07 16.50
CA GLN A 67 -5.57 -15.50 16.81
C GLN A 67 -5.74 -15.74 18.31
N GLN A 68 -4.96 -15.05 19.15
CA GLN A 68 -5.11 -15.14 20.60
C GLN A 68 -6.51 -14.69 21.05
N GLN A 69 -7.00 -13.56 20.54
CA GLN A 69 -8.32 -13.05 20.91
C GLN A 69 -9.45 -13.94 20.43
N LYS A 70 -9.34 -14.52 19.22
CA LYS A 70 -10.28 -15.51 18.71
C LYS A 70 -10.34 -16.75 19.59
N ARG A 71 -9.19 -17.28 20.04
CA ARG A 71 -9.15 -18.42 20.98
C ARG A 71 -9.81 -18.08 22.32
N LYS A 72 -9.66 -16.86 22.82
CA LYS A 72 -10.24 -16.42 24.09
C LYS A 72 -11.76 -16.29 24.04
N ASN A 73 -12.32 -15.80 22.93
CA ASN A 73 -13.77 -15.52 22.83
C ASN A 73 -14.34 -15.97 21.47
N PRO A 74 -14.36 -17.28 21.16
CA PRO A 74 -14.69 -17.77 19.82
C PRO A 74 -16.07 -17.34 19.32
N ALA A 75 -17.07 -17.20 20.21
CA ALA A 75 -18.42 -16.77 19.87
C ALA A 75 -18.50 -15.37 19.21
N ARG A 76 -17.50 -14.50 19.42
CA ARG A 76 -17.41 -13.18 18.79
C ARG A 76 -16.99 -13.26 17.31
N TRP A 77 -16.43 -14.38 16.86
CA TRP A 77 -15.97 -14.57 15.48
C TRP A 77 -16.85 -15.58 14.76
N SER A 78 -17.54 -15.13 13.71
CA SER A 78 -18.31 -16.00 12.82
C SER A 78 -17.43 -16.86 11.89
N GLY A 79 -16.14 -16.55 11.77
CA GLY A 79 -15.24 -17.22 10.83
C GLY A 79 -13.76 -16.96 11.11
N GLN A 80 -12.95 -16.93 10.04
CA GLN A 80 -11.53 -16.66 10.16
C GLN A 80 -11.23 -15.21 10.55
N THR A 81 -10.06 -15.00 11.16
CA THR A 81 -9.58 -13.66 11.46
C THR A 81 -9.27 -12.92 10.16
N ARG A 82 -9.21 -11.58 10.22
CA ARG A 82 -8.79 -10.75 9.10
C ARG A 82 -7.45 -11.23 8.50
N ASN A 83 -7.32 -11.13 7.18
CA ASN A 83 -6.06 -11.40 6.50
C ASN A 83 -5.03 -10.34 6.90
N TRP A 84 -3.94 -10.79 7.51
CA TRP A 84 -2.80 -9.96 7.90
C TRP A 84 -1.54 -10.40 7.14
N SER A 85 -1.66 -11.06 6.00
CA SER A 85 -0.49 -11.41 5.19
C SER A 85 0.09 -10.16 4.53
N PRO A 86 1.43 -9.98 4.51
CA PRO A 86 2.06 -8.88 3.79
C PRO A 86 1.68 -8.88 2.31
N VAL A 87 1.44 -7.69 1.76
CA VAL A 87 1.18 -7.55 0.31
C VAL A 87 2.52 -7.59 -0.41
N GLY A 88 2.69 -8.51 -1.35
CA GLY A 88 3.90 -8.62 -2.16
C GLY A 88 4.11 -7.46 -3.12
N ALA A 89 5.15 -7.56 -3.95
CA ALA A 89 5.35 -6.64 -5.07
C ALA A 89 4.20 -6.78 -6.09
N VAL A 90 3.78 -5.65 -6.65
CA VAL A 90 2.76 -5.56 -7.71
C VAL A 90 3.27 -4.63 -8.79
N THR A 91 3.12 -5.02 -10.04
CA THR A 91 3.57 -4.28 -11.22
C THR A 91 2.41 -3.56 -11.88
N LEU A 92 2.63 -2.33 -12.36
CA LEU A 92 1.56 -1.52 -12.95
C LEU A 92 1.16 -1.94 -14.38
N ASN A 93 2.00 -2.67 -15.12
CA ASN A 93 1.73 -3.23 -16.45
C ASN A 93 2.48 -4.58 -16.65
N PRO A 94 1.91 -5.72 -16.22
CA PRO A 94 2.61 -7.02 -16.26
C PRO A 94 2.94 -7.50 -17.68
N GLU A 95 2.14 -7.14 -18.68
CA GLU A 95 2.33 -7.51 -20.08
C GLU A 95 3.59 -6.89 -20.71
N GLN A 96 3.98 -5.70 -20.25
CA GLN A 96 5.22 -5.05 -20.69
C GLN A 96 6.44 -5.79 -20.15
N GLU A 97 6.35 -6.34 -18.94
CA GLU A 97 7.41 -7.17 -18.36
C GLU A 97 7.60 -8.48 -19.13
N ALA A 98 6.51 -9.10 -19.58
CA ALA A 98 6.55 -10.29 -20.42
C ALA A 98 7.17 -9.99 -21.79
N ALA A 99 6.83 -8.84 -22.39
CA ALA A 99 7.41 -8.40 -23.66
C ALA A 99 8.92 -8.11 -23.53
N VAL A 100 9.34 -7.42 -22.47
CA VAL A 100 10.77 -7.15 -22.20
C VAL A 100 11.54 -8.44 -21.93
N LYS A 101 10.98 -9.38 -21.15
CA LYS A 101 11.59 -10.71 -20.92
C LYS A 101 11.69 -11.52 -22.21
N ALA A 102 10.67 -11.47 -23.08
CA ALA A 102 10.69 -12.13 -24.38
C ALA A 102 11.76 -11.54 -25.30
N GLU A 103 11.90 -10.21 -25.36
CA GLU A 103 12.95 -9.55 -26.14
C GLU A 103 14.36 -9.86 -25.65
N ILE A 104 14.57 -9.91 -24.33
CA ILE A 104 15.87 -10.30 -23.73
C ILE A 104 16.20 -11.75 -24.13
N GLN A 105 15.25 -12.68 -24.02
CA GLN A 105 15.44 -14.07 -24.44
C GLN A 105 15.73 -14.21 -25.94
N ILE A 106 15.14 -13.36 -26.78
CA ILE A 106 15.41 -13.35 -28.23
C ILE A 106 16.83 -12.87 -28.52
N LYS A 107 17.32 -11.84 -27.79
CA LYS A 107 18.69 -11.33 -27.93
C LYS A 107 19.73 -12.33 -27.41
N ASP A 108 19.47 -13.00 -26.29
CA ASP A 108 20.36 -14.03 -25.74
C ASP A 108 20.48 -15.23 -26.70
N LYS A 109 19.40 -15.63 -27.36
CA LYS A 109 19.43 -16.71 -28.38
C LYS A 109 20.15 -16.30 -29.67
N LYS A 110 20.08 -15.02 -30.06
CA LYS A 110 20.80 -14.50 -31.24
C LYS A 110 22.29 -14.26 -30.98
N GLY A 111 22.70 -14.09 -29.73
CA GLY A 111 24.10 -13.94 -29.32
C GLY A 111 24.92 -15.24 -29.31
N PHE A 112 24.30 -16.40 -29.58
CA PHE A 112 24.96 -17.72 -29.55
C PHE A 112 25.23 -18.31 -30.94
N VAL A 113 24.94 -17.58 -32.02
CA VAL A 113 25.26 -17.99 -33.39
C VAL A 113 26.35 -17.06 -33.91
N ALA A 114 27.60 -17.48 -33.71
CA ALA A 114 28.80 -16.97 -34.40
C ALA A 114 29.12 -17.88 -35.59
#